data_AF-A0A381URM4-F1
#
_entry.id   AF-A0A381URM4-F1
#
_cell.length_a   1.000
_cell.length_b   1.000
_cell.length_c   1.000
_cell.angle_alpha   90.00
_cell.angle_beta   90.00
_cell.angle_gamma   90.00
#
_symmetry.space_group_name_H-M   'P 1'
#
loop_
_entity.id
_entity.type
_entity.pdbx_description
1 polymer ?
#
loop_
_entity_poly.entity_id
_entity_poly.type
_entity_poly.pdbx_seq_one_letter_code
_entity_poly.pdbx_strand_id
1 'polypeptide(L)'
;MFYKKRIFWIIALISGLSIQFNWLSQATLLAEISKFEAISRIVLGPIMVWFVMKGLDYLINILVSNVESLNHELFQEMYPKGYWVFTITVLGMFGVRFPPTNVIIILFLFSIWVVWSLYQSVEKKYQEIFFSSNEWLVFLFFFSGFSALIYQVVWQRMLFTFFGVNIESVTLIVIIFMFGLGVGALIGGLVSKMFLNHLPKIFLFVEIGIGVFGVFSGMLIDWIGVETTNYSQLEMILTVYTFLAFPTLCMGMTLPILVEYLERNMKNVGKSVGTLYSINTFGSAVACIITAEIFFVFFGQTISLWIAAFFNFLIGYLVYLFTQSHLNSTA
;
A
#
# COMPACT_ATOMS: atom_id res chain seq x y z
N MET A 1 -20.11 19.43 13.36
CA MET A 1 -20.49 19.18 11.94
C MET A 1 -20.24 20.36 10.99
N PHE A 2 -20.57 21.61 11.36
CA PHE A 2 -20.39 22.80 10.50
C PHE A 2 -18.92 23.14 10.18
N TYR A 3 -18.02 22.97 11.15
CA TYR A 3 -16.59 23.23 11.01
C TYR A 3 -15.92 22.33 9.95
N LYS A 4 -16.25 21.02 9.97
CA LYS A 4 -15.76 20.02 9.03
C LYS A 4 -16.17 20.28 7.58
N LYS A 5 -17.43 20.69 7.36
CA LYS A 5 -17.92 21.05 6.01
C LYS A 5 -17.19 22.26 5.42
N ARG A 6 -16.87 23.27 6.23
CA ARG A 6 -16.10 24.45 5.77
C ARG A 6 -14.66 24.09 5.42
N ILE A 7 -13.99 23.29 6.26
CA ILE A 7 -12.63 22.82 6.00
C ILE A 7 -12.54 22.05 4.68
N PHE A 8 -13.50 21.16 4.41
CA PHE A 8 -13.51 20.38 3.18
C PHE A 8 -13.58 21.25 1.94
N TRP A 9 -14.46 22.26 1.95
CA TRP A 9 -14.56 23.19 0.83
C TRP A 9 -13.33 24.06 0.66
N ILE A 10 -12.71 24.53 1.75
CA ILE A 10 -11.49 25.33 1.69
C ILE A 10 -10.35 24.52 1.08
N ILE A 11 -10.11 23.30 1.59
CA ILE A 11 -9.04 22.43 1.10
C ILE A 11 -9.32 22.02 -0.35
N ALA A 12 -10.55 21.62 -0.68
CA ALA A 12 -10.90 21.24 -2.04
C ALA A 12 -10.73 22.39 -3.03
N LEU A 13 -11.07 23.62 -2.63
CA LEU A 13 -10.88 24.81 -3.45
C LEU A 13 -9.40 25.11 -3.66
N ILE A 14 -8.60 25.14 -2.58
CA ILE A 14 -7.17 25.41 -2.63
C ILE A 14 -6.43 24.34 -3.47
N SER A 15 -6.62 23.07 -3.12
CA SER A 15 -5.95 21.94 -3.79
C SER A 15 -6.45 21.75 -5.21
N GLY A 16 -7.76 21.88 -5.44
CA GLY A 16 -8.36 21.75 -6.77
C GLY A 16 -7.89 22.84 -7.72
N LEU A 17 -7.88 24.11 -7.30
CA LEU A 17 -7.31 25.19 -8.10
C LEU A 17 -5.82 24.95 -8.35
N SER A 18 -5.09 24.47 -7.35
CA SER A 18 -3.66 24.21 -7.48
C SER A 18 -3.33 23.22 -8.60
N ILE A 19 -4.03 22.09 -8.59
CA ILE A 19 -3.86 21.03 -9.57
C ILE A 19 -4.13 21.57 -10.98
N GLN A 20 -5.17 22.39 -11.15
CA GLN A 20 -5.54 22.94 -12.45
C GLN A 20 -4.59 24.04 -12.92
N PHE A 21 -4.08 24.90 -12.02
CA PHE A 21 -3.06 25.89 -12.38
C PHE A 21 -1.73 25.24 -12.76
N ASN A 22 -1.31 24.21 -12.04
CA ASN A 22 -0.13 23.43 -12.40
C ASN A 22 -0.33 22.74 -13.77
N TRP A 23 -1.51 22.16 -14.04
CA TRP A 23 -1.82 21.60 -15.36
C TRP A 23 -1.79 22.66 -16.45
N LEU A 24 -2.44 23.81 -16.24
CA LEU A 24 -2.51 24.90 -17.21
C LEU A 24 -1.11 25.38 -17.57
N SER A 25 -0.24 25.58 -16.56
CA SER A 25 1.16 25.97 -16.76
C SER A 25 1.94 24.97 -17.61
N GLN A 26 1.65 23.67 -17.51
CA GLN A 26 2.35 22.64 -18.28
C GLN A 26 1.77 22.49 -19.68
N ALA A 27 0.45 22.51 -19.81
CA ALA A 27 -0.25 22.30 -21.06
C ALA A 27 0.00 23.47 -22.05
N THR A 28 0.13 24.71 -21.56
CA THR A 28 0.47 25.87 -22.40
C THR A 28 1.86 25.78 -23.03
N LEU A 29 2.74 24.91 -22.52
CA LEU A 29 4.06 24.66 -23.12
C LEU A 29 3.99 23.71 -24.32
N LEU A 30 2.91 22.94 -24.44
CA LEU A 30 2.78 21.84 -25.41
C LEU A 30 1.74 22.13 -26.50
N ALA A 31 0.69 22.90 -26.21
CA ALA A 31 -0.37 23.22 -27.15
C ALA A 31 -1.11 24.51 -26.78
N GLU A 32 -1.78 25.12 -27.76
CA GLU A 32 -2.74 26.20 -27.51
C GLU A 32 -4.01 25.63 -26.87
N ILE A 33 -4.36 26.14 -25.67
CA ILE A 33 -5.52 25.71 -24.90
C ILE A 33 -6.67 26.68 -25.13
N SER A 34 -7.86 26.15 -25.42
CA SER A 34 -9.05 26.99 -25.53
C SER A 34 -9.41 27.64 -24.20
N LYS A 35 -9.88 28.90 -24.23
CA LYS A 35 -10.36 29.60 -23.01
C LYS A 35 -11.47 28.82 -22.30
N PHE A 36 -12.32 28.14 -23.06
CA PHE A 36 -13.40 27.31 -22.52
C PHE A 36 -12.86 26.10 -21.74
N GLU A 37 -11.85 25.40 -22.26
CA GLU A 37 -11.22 24.29 -21.56
C GLU A 37 -10.54 24.75 -20.26
N ALA A 38 -9.78 25.85 -20.32
CA ALA A 38 -9.10 26.40 -19.15
C ALA A 38 -10.10 26.78 -18.04
N ILE A 39 -11.19 27.49 -18.39
CA ILE A 39 -12.22 27.91 -17.43
C ILE A 39 -12.97 26.70 -16.86
N SER A 40 -13.38 25.76 -17.71
CA SER A 40 -14.12 24.58 -17.25
C SER A 40 -13.29 23.72 -16.29
N ARG A 41 -12.00 23.53 -16.57
CA ARG A 41 -11.07 22.84 -15.66
C ARG A 41 -10.91 23.57 -14.32
N ILE A 42 -10.68 24.88 -14.33
CA ILE A 42 -10.52 25.69 -13.11
C ILE A 42 -11.78 25.60 -12.22
N VAL A 43 -12.97 25.59 -12.81
CA VAL A 43 -14.24 25.46 -12.07
C VAL A 43 -14.47 24.03 -11.57
N LEU A 44 -14.21 23.02 -12.41
CA LEU A 44 -14.48 21.62 -12.08
C LEU A 44 -13.43 21.00 -11.16
N GLY A 45 -12.18 21.46 -11.19
CA GLY A 45 -11.08 20.93 -10.38
C GLY A 45 -11.39 20.87 -8.88
N PRO A 46 -11.78 21.99 -8.25
CA PRO A 46 -12.26 22.02 -6.87
C PRO A 46 -13.39 21.04 -6.57
N ILE A 47 -14.35 20.91 -7.49
CA ILE A 47 -15.52 20.03 -7.32
C ILE A 47 -15.07 18.56 -7.32
N MET A 48 -14.16 18.19 -8.23
CA MET A 48 -13.61 16.83 -8.30
C MET A 48 -12.83 16.46 -7.03
N VAL A 49 -11.97 17.36 -6.54
CA VAL A 49 -11.23 17.12 -5.28
C VAL A 49 -12.20 16.99 -4.11
N TRP A 50 -13.25 17.82 -4.07
CA TRP A 50 -14.29 17.73 -3.05
C TRP A 50 -15.00 16.37 -3.06
N PHE A 51 -15.36 15.85 -4.24
CA PHE A 51 -15.96 14.52 -4.39
C PHE A 51 -15.05 13.41 -3.91
N VAL A 52 -13.76 13.44 -4.27
CA VAL A 52 -12.78 12.46 -3.79
C VAL A 52 -12.68 12.48 -2.27
N MET A 53 -12.53 13.67 -1.67
CA MET A 53 -12.51 13.83 -0.21
C MET A 53 -13.80 13.33 0.43
N LYS A 54 -14.96 13.56 -0.20
CA LYS A 54 -16.24 13.05 0.28
C LYS A 54 -16.35 11.53 0.19
N GLY A 55 -15.82 10.92 -0.86
CA GLY A 55 -15.73 9.46 -0.99
C GLY A 55 -14.85 8.85 0.10
N LEU A 56 -13.68 9.43 0.35
CA LEU A 56 -12.79 9.02 1.45
C LEU A 56 -13.46 9.17 2.82
N ASP A 57 -14.11 10.32 3.07
CA ASP A 57 -14.87 10.59 4.29
C ASP A 57 -15.98 9.56 4.50
N TYR A 58 -16.72 9.21 3.45
CA TYR A 58 -17.76 8.20 3.50
C TYR A 58 -17.22 6.80 3.81
N LEU A 59 -16.15 6.37 3.12
CA LEU A 59 -15.50 5.09 3.35
C LEU A 59 -14.96 4.97 4.79
N ILE A 60 -14.27 6.00 5.28
CA ILE A 60 -13.76 6.02 6.66
C ILE A 60 -14.91 5.92 7.66
N ASN A 61 -16.01 6.65 7.45
CA ASN A 61 -17.16 6.58 8.35
C ASN A 61 -17.81 5.18 8.35
N ILE A 62 -17.91 4.51 7.19
CA ILE A 62 -18.41 3.13 7.14
C ILE A 62 -17.50 2.20 7.94
N LEU A 63 -16.19 2.23 7.66
CA LEU A 63 -15.21 1.35 8.29
C LEU A 63 -15.20 1.48 9.82
N VAL A 64 -15.51 2.68 10.29
CA VAL A 64 -15.38 3.04 11.70
C VAL A 64 -16.72 3.00 12.44
N SER A 65 -17.86 3.07 11.73
CA SER A 65 -19.21 3.16 12.32
C SER A 65 -19.58 2.00 13.26
N ASN A 66 -19.01 0.82 13.03
CA ASN A 66 -19.32 -0.39 13.81
C ASN A 66 -18.32 -0.66 14.94
N VAL A 67 -17.41 0.27 15.23
CA VAL A 67 -16.38 0.10 16.27
C VAL A 67 -16.90 0.63 17.61
N GLU A 68 -17.52 -0.24 18.41
CA GLU A 68 -18.11 0.12 19.72
C GLU A 68 -17.10 0.73 20.70
N SER A 69 -15.83 0.35 20.61
CA SER A 69 -14.76 0.82 21.50
C SER A 69 -14.22 2.22 21.15
N LEU A 70 -14.74 2.84 20.10
CA LEU A 70 -14.26 4.12 19.62
C LEU A 70 -15.05 5.29 20.21
N ASN A 71 -14.32 6.27 20.75
CA ASN A 71 -14.88 7.59 20.98
C ASN A 71 -15.08 8.30 19.62
N HIS A 72 -16.28 8.15 19.06
CA HIS A 72 -16.64 8.72 17.77
C HIS A 72 -16.53 10.25 17.74
N GLU A 73 -16.80 10.96 18.83
CA GLU A 73 -16.68 12.42 18.86
C GLU A 73 -15.22 12.85 18.72
N LEU A 74 -14.32 12.24 19.50
CA LEU A 74 -12.89 12.50 19.42
C LEU A 74 -12.33 12.16 18.04
N PHE A 75 -12.73 11.01 17.48
CA PHE A 75 -12.32 10.62 16.12
C PHE A 75 -12.74 11.65 15.09
N GLN A 76 -14.02 12.05 15.10
CA GLN A 76 -14.59 13.03 14.17
C GLN A 76 -13.99 14.43 14.32
N GLU A 77 -13.31 14.73 15.43
CA GLU A 77 -12.53 15.95 15.60
C GLU A 77 -11.10 15.82 15.03
N MET A 78 -10.46 14.67 15.23
CA MET A 78 -9.04 14.47 14.91
C MET A 78 -8.77 14.12 13.45
N TYR A 79 -9.44 13.10 12.90
CA TYR A 79 -9.09 12.60 11.56
C TYR A 79 -9.30 13.63 10.44
N PRO A 80 -10.29 14.55 10.48
CA PRO A 80 -10.46 15.51 9.40
C PRO A 80 -9.29 16.49 9.28
N LYS A 81 -8.47 16.66 10.33
CA LYS A 81 -7.25 17.46 10.29
C LYS A 81 -6.23 16.87 9.29
N GLY A 82 -6.28 15.57 9.00
CA GLY A 82 -5.41 14.92 8.02
C GLY A 82 -5.61 15.42 6.59
N TYR A 83 -6.80 15.95 6.24
CA TYR A 83 -7.04 16.48 4.90
C TYR A 83 -6.15 17.70 4.57
N TRP A 84 -5.55 18.35 5.56
CA TRP A 84 -4.58 19.42 5.32
C TRP A 84 -3.38 18.96 4.51
N VAL A 85 -3.02 17.67 4.53
CA VAL A 85 -1.96 17.13 3.67
C VAL A 85 -2.24 17.37 2.18
N PHE A 86 -3.51 17.42 1.76
CA PHE A 86 -3.87 17.70 0.37
C PHE A 86 -3.50 19.13 -0.07
N THR A 87 -3.28 20.07 0.85
CA THR A 87 -2.83 21.43 0.49
C THR A 87 -1.36 21.48 0.07
N ILE A 88 -0.59 20.40 0.25
CA ILE A 88 0.77 20.28 -0.29
C ILE A 88 0.78 20.51 -1.80
N THR A 89 -0.32 20.18 -2.49
CA THR A 89 -0.50 20.45 -3.93
C THR A 89 -0.31 21.92 -4.30
N VAL A 90 -0.50 22.88 -3.38
CA VAL A 90 -0.31 24.34 -3.59
C VAL A 90 1.10 24.68 -4.06
N LEU A 91 2.10 23.94 -3.58
CA LEU A 91 3.48 24.12 -4.02
C LEU A 91 3.61 23.98 -5.55
N GLY A 92 2.68 23.24 -6.18
CA GLY A 92 2.58 23.08 -7.63
C GLY A 92 2.32 24.38 -8.38
N MET A 93 1.58 25.31 -7.80
CA MET A 93 1.38 26.64 -8.39
C MET A 93 2.68 27.47 -8.39
N PHE A 94 3.59 27.22 -7.45
CA PHE A 94 4.86 27.93 -7.32
C PHE A 94 5.99 27.28 -8.13
N GLY A 95 5.66 26.44 -9.11
CA GLY A 95 6.63 25.81 -10.00
C GLY A 95 7.31 24.56 -9.44
N VAL A 96 6.93 24.09 -8.24
CA VAL A 96 7.36 22.78 -7.75
C VAL A 96 6.64 21.72 -8.59
N ARG A 97 7.36 20.93 -9.37
CA ARG A 97 6.70 19.86 -10.15
C ARG A 97 6.07 18.84 -9.21
N PHE A 98 4.76 18.64 -9.35
CA PHE A 98 4.02 17.53 -8.73
C PHE A 98 3.77 16.44 -9.77
N PRO A 99 4.73 15.50 -9.94
CA PRO A 99 4.44 14.29 -10.70
C PRO A 99 3.28 13.52 -10.03
N PRO A 100 2.52 12.69 -10.78
CA PRO A 100 1.38 11.94 -10.25
C PRO A 100 1.75 11.06 -9.03
N THR A 101 3.02 10.69 -8.92
CA THR A 101 3.64 10.03 -7.77
C THR A 101 3.44 10.75 -6.43
N ASN A 102 3.36 12.09 -6.42
CA ASN A 102 3.18 12.87 -5.19
C ASN A 102 1.77 12.72 -4.60
N VAL A 103 0.77 12.32 -5.40
CA VAL A 103 -0.57 11.98 -4.90
C VAL A 103 -0.49 10.79 -3.95
N ILE A 104 0.39 9.81 -4.21
CA ILE A 104 0.60 8.69 -3.29
C ILE A 104 1.18 9.18 -1.97
N ILE A 105 2.15 10.10 -2.00
CA ILE A 105 2.77 10.65 -0.78
C ILE A 105 1.70 11.36 0.06
N ILE A 106 0.82 12.12 -0.58
CA ILE A 106 -0.32 12.78 0.09
C ILE A 106 -1.26 11.73 0.69
N LEU A 107 -1.62 10.70 -0.06
CA LEU A 107 -2.46 9.60 0.45
C LEU A 107 -1.76 8.81 1.57
N PHE A 108 -0.43 8.67 1.54
CA PHE A 108 0.36 7.99 2.56
C PHE A 108 0.32 8.75 3.88
N LEU A 109 0.68 10.04 3.83
CA LEU A 109 0.62 10.92 5.00
C LEU A 109 -0.81 11.04 5.55
N PHE A 110 -1.81 11.10 4.66
CA PHE A 110 -3.21 11.09 5.06
C PHE A 110 -3.61 9.78 5.76
N SER A 111 -3.24 8.64 5.22
CA SER A 111 -3.58 7.33 5.80
C SER A 111 -2.90 7.11 7.16
N ILE A 112 -1.64 7.50 7.30
CA ILE A 112 -0.93 7.52 8.59
C ILE A 112 -1.71 8.38 9.60
N TRP A 113 -2.16 9.57 9.19
CA TRP A 113 -2.93 10.44 10.07
C TRP A 113 -4.27 9.83 10.49
N VAL A 114 -4.99 9.19 9.56
CA VAL A 114 -6.27 8.53 9.86
C VAL A 114 -6.08 7.39 10.85
N VAL A 115 -5.06 6.54 10.64
CA VAL A 115 -4.73 5.44 11.57
C VAL A 115 -4.32 5.97 12.94
N TRP A 116 -3.48 7.00 12.98
CA TRP A 116 -3.07 7.62 14.23
C TRP A 116 -4.26 8.27 14.96
N SER A 117 -5.16 8.90 14.22
CA SER A 117 -6.40 9.48 14.78
C SER A 117 -7.33 8.39 15.31
N LEU A 118 -7.45 7.26 14.61
CA LEU A 118 -8.19 6.09 15.08
C LEU A 118 -7.61 5.59 16.40
N TYR A 119 -6.30 5.36 16.46
CA TYR A 119 -5.61 4.90 17.66
C TYR A 119 -5.87 5.80 18.87
N GLN A 120 -5.72 7.11 18.69
CA GLN A 120 -5.95 8.07 19.77
C GLN A 120 -7.42 8.16 20.21
N SER A 121 -8.35 7.78 19.33
CA SER A 121 -9.79 7.91 19.59
C SER A 121 -10.41 6.65 20.17
N VAL A 122 -9.72 5.51 20.19
CA VAL A 122 -10.18 4.33 20.92
C VAL A 122 -10.10 4.64 22.42
N GLU A 123 -11.07 4.20 23.23
CA GLU A 123 -11.00 4.36 24.68
C GLU A 123 -9.74 3.69 25.25
N LYS A 124 -9.03 4.31 26.21
CA LYS A 124 -7.76 3.77 26.77
C LYS A 124 -7.85 2.30 27.20
N LYS A 125 -8.96 1.88 27.78
CA LYS A 125 -9.21 0.48 28.19
C LYS A 125 -9.22 -0.49 27.00
N TYR A 126 -9.64 -0.03 25.83
CA TYR A 126 -9.73 -0.81 24.60
C TYR A 126 -8.58 -0.51 23.62
N GLN A 127 -7.80 0.55 23.80
CA GLN A 127 -6.61 0.84 22.98
C GLN A 127 -5.63 -0.33 23.01
N GLU A 128 -5.45 -0.92 24.19
CA GLU A 128 -4.61 -2.10 24.39
C GLU A 128 -5.20 -3.38 23.80
N ILE A 129 -6.52 -3.46 23.58
CA ILE A 129 -7.22 -4.67 23.11
C ILE A 129 -7.47 -4.62 21.59
N PHE A 130 -7.82 -3.46 21.04
CA PHE A 130 -8.22 -3.26 19.65
C PHE A 130 -7.11 -3.66 18.68
N PHE A 131 -5.90 -3.12 18.89
CA PHE A 131 -4.73 -3.49 18.12
C PHE A 131 -4.06 -4.78 18.59
N SER A 132 -4.51 -5.43 19.65
CA SER A 132 -3.95 -6.72 20.11
C SER A 132 -4.78 -7.93 19.66
N SER A 133 -5.87 -7.71 18.93
CA SER A 133 -6.75 -8.78 18.48
C SER A 133 -6.12 -9.57 17.32
N ASN A 134 -6.26 -10.90 17.38
CA ASN A 134 -5.80 -11.79 16.31
C ASN A 134 -6.52 -11.52 14.98
N GLU A 135 -7.79 -11.10 15.04
CA GLU A 135 -8.59 -10.76 13.86
C GLU A 135 -8.00 -9.57 13.10
N TRP A 136 -7.39 -8.62 13.81
CA TRP A 136 -6.71 -7.50 13.19
C TRP A 136 -5.49 -7.95 12.36
N LEU A 137 -4.64 -8.84 12.90
CA LEU A 137 -3.51 -9.39 12.14
C LEU A 137 -3.98 -10.17 10.91
N VAL A 138 -5.06 -10.93 11.04
CA VAL A 138 -5.70 -11.62 9.91
C VAL A 138 -6.14 -10.63 8.84
N PHE A 139 -6.75 -9.51 9.22
CA PHE A 139 -7.14 -8.45 8.29
C PHE A 139 -5.94 -7.78 7.61
N LEU A 140 -4.84 -7.51 8.34
CA LEU A 140 -3.62 -6.97 7.72
C LEU A 140 -3.03 -7.93 6.68
N PHE A 141 -3.21 -9.23 6.88
CA PHE A 141 -2.73 -10.24 5.95
C PHE A 141 -3.47 -10.26 4.60
N PHE A 142 -4.68 -9.69 4.53
CA PHE A 142 -5.34 -9.35 3.27
C PHE A 142 -4.50 -8.37 2.45
N PHE A 143 -4.06 -7.27 3.07
CA PHE A 143 -3.29 -6.23 2.39
C PHE A 143 -1.86 -6.69 2.06
N SER A 144 -1.31 -7.63 2.84
CA SER A 144 -0.04 -8.27 2.51
C SER A 144 -0.14 -9.02 1.18
N GLY A 145 -1.18 -9.85 1.00
CA GLY A 145 -1.45 -10.55 -0.27
C GLY A 145 -1.78 -9.59 -1.40
N PHE A 146 -2.59 -8.56 -1.12
CA PHE A 146 -2.90 -7.49 -2.07
C PHE A 146 -1.62 -6.83 -2.62
N SER A 147 -0.68 -6.47 -1.73
CA SER A 147 0.60 -5.84 -2.11
C SER A 147 1.47 -6.79 -2.92
N ALA A 148 1.60 -8.05 -2.45
CA ALA A 148 2.40 -9.07 -3.13
C ALA A 148 1.99 -9.27 -4.60
N LEU A 149 0.68 -9.29 -4.89
CA LEU A 149 0.19 -9.48 -6.25
C LEU A 149 0.25 -8.22 -7.11
N ILE A 150 0.13 -7.02 -6.53
CA ILE A 150 0.46 -5.80 -7.28
C ILE A 150 1.91 -5.89 -7.75
N TYR A 151 2.86 -6.21 -6.86
CA TYR A 151 4.26 -6.34 -7.25
C TYR A 151 4.46 -7.38 -8.34
N GLN A 152 3.90 -8.58 -8.18
CA GLN A 152 4.06 -9.64 -9.17
C GLN A 152 3.57 -9.20 -10.55
N VAL A 153 2.37 -8.61 -10.62
CA VAL A 153 1.76 -8.17 -11.89
C VAL A 153 2.54 -7.01 -12.50
N VAL A 154 2.98 -6.04 -11.69
CA VAL A 154 3.74 -4.89 -12.18
C VAL A 154 5.14 -5.29 -12.62
N TRP A 155 5.88 -6.06 -11.81
CA TRP A 155 7.21 -6.56 -12.17
C TRP A 155 7.13 -7.41 -13.43
N GLN A 156 6.14 -8.29 -13.56
CA GLN A 156 5.94 -9.06 -14.79
C GLN A 156 5.78 -8.14 -16.01
N ARG A 157 4.97 -7.07 -15.89
CA ARG A 157 4.76 -6.11 -16.99
C ARG A 157 6.01 -5.28 -17.30
N MET A 158 6.79 -4.89 -16.29
CA MET A 158 8.06 -4.19 -16.49
C MET A 158 9.05 -5.08 -17.23
N LEU A 159 9.21 -6.32 -16.75
CA LEU A 159 10.11 -7.31 -17.33
C LEU A 159 9.72 -7.62 -18.79
N PHE A 160 8.44 -7.70 -19.14
CA PHE A 160 8.01 -7.89 -20.54
C PHE A 160 8.57 -6.85 -21.53
N THR A 161 8.93 -5.65 -21.07
CA THR A 161 9.58 -4.64 -21.90
C THR A 161 10.97 -5.10 -22.38
N PHE A 162 11.65 -5.92 -21.59
CA PHE A 162 13.00 -6.42 -21.87
C PHE A 162 13.01 -7.87 -22.38
N PHE A 163 12.17 -8.73 -21.82
CA PHE A 163 12.09 -10.16 -22.16
C PHE A 163 11.17 -10.47 -23.36
N GLY A 164 10.42 -9.48 -23.81
CA GLY A 164 9.30 -9.67 -24.74
C GLY A 164 8.11 -10.39 -24.09
N VAL A 165 6.97 -10.32 -24.77
CA VAL A 165 5.72 -10.98 -24.34
C VAL A 165 5.62 -12.33 -25.04
N ASN A 166 6.30 -13.35 -24.51
CA ASN A 166 6.19 -14.73 -24.96
C ASN A 166 5.91 -15.67 -23.78
N ILE A 167 5.41 -16.87 -24.08
CA ILE A 167 4.99 -17.82 -23.04
C ILE A 167 6.17 -18.29 -22.18
N GLU A 168 7.37 -18.36 -22.76
CA GLU A 168 8.60 -18.72 -22.05
C GLU A 168 8.93 -17.71 -20.96
N SER A 169 8.96 -16.42 -21.29
CA SER A 169 9.24 -15.33 -20.35
C SER A 169 8.18 -15.24 -19.24
N VAL A 170 6.90 -15.38 -19.58
CA VAL A 170 5.81 -15.43 -18.57
C VAL A 170 6.03 -16.59 -17.61
N THR A 171 6.29 -17.79 -18.16
CA THR A 171 6.47 -19.01 -17.36
C THR A 171 7.68 -18.90 -16.45
N LEU A 172 8.79 -18.35 -16.93
CA LEU A 172 10.00 -18.13 -16.13
C LEU A 172 9.76 -17.20 -14.95
N ILE A 173 9.11 -16.06 -15.17
CA ILE A 173 8.78 -15.10 -14.09
C ILE A 173 7.91 -15.78 -13.03
N VAL A 174 6.90 -16.55 -13.45
CA VAL A 174 6.03 -17.29 -12.52
C VAL A 174 6.83 -18.35 -11.75
N ILE A 175 7.74 -19.10 -12.39
CA ILE A 175 8.59 -20.09 -11.73
C ILE A 175 9.46 -19.42 -10.67
N ILE A 176 10.12 -18.30 -11.00
CA ILE A 176 10.97 -17.54 -10.08
C ILE A 176 10.15 -17.13 -8.85
N PHE A 177 8.94 -16.60 -9.07
CA PHE A 177 8.06 -16.14 -8.01
C PHE A 177 7.60 -17.30 -7.12
N MET A 178 7.11 -18.39 -7.72
CA MET A 178 6.63 -19.57 -6.98
C MET A 178 7.76 -20.28 -6.24
N PHE A 179 8.95 -20.36 -6.84
CA PHE A 179 10.13 -20.93 -6.19
C PHE A 179 10.56 -20.07 -4.98
N GLY A 180 10.64 -18.75 -5.16
CA GLY A 180 10.94 -17.82 -4.08
C GLY A 180 9.92 -17.90 -2.94
N LEU A 181 8.62 -17.94 -3.24
CA LEU A 181 7.56 -18.14 -2.24
C LEU A 181 7.71 -19.47 -1.51
N GLY A 182 7.99 -20.56 -2.23
CA GLY A 182 8.17 -21.89 -1.66
C GLY A 182 9.38 -21.99 -0.72
N VAL A 183 10.55 -21.51 -1.17
CA VAL A 183 11.77 -21.46 -0.35
C VAL A 183 11.58 -20.50 0.83
N GLY A 184 10.96 -19.35 0.59
CA GLY A 184 10.59 -18.38 1.62
C GLY A 184 9.69 -19.00 2.69
N ALA A 185 8.72 -19.82 2.30
CA ALA A 185 7.86 -20.51 3.26
C ALA A 185 8.62 -21.53 4.13
N LEU A 186 9.58 -22.24 3.55
CA LEU A 186 10.46 -23.13 4.33
C LEU A 186 11.30 -22.34 5.34
N ILE A 187 11.93 -21.25 4.91
CA ILE A 187 12.70 -20.36 5.78
C ILE A 187 11.79 -19.76 6.86
N GLY A 188 10.61 -19.29 6.50
CA GLY A 188 9.61 -18.73 7.42
C GLY A 188 9.20 -19.74 8.50
N GLY A 189 9.01 -21.01 8.13
CA GLY A 189 8.71 -22.07 9.09
C GLY A 189 9.88 -22.46 10.00
N LEU A 190 11.13 -22.29 9.56
CA LEU A 190 12.31 -22.47 10.41
C LEU A 190 12.46 -21.29 11.37
N VAL A 191 12.36 -20.06 10.85
CA VAL A 191 12.42 -18.81 11.60
C VAL A 191 11.31 -18.75 12.64
N SER A 192 10.10 -19.20 12.31
CA SER A 192 8.97 -19.17 13.24
C SER A 192 9.20 -20.06 14.47
N LYS A 193 9.86 -21.21 14.28
CA LYS A 193 10.25 -22.12 15.36
C LYS A 193 11.41 -21.61 16.20
N MET A 194 12.34 -20.88 15.59
CA MET A 194 13.52 -20.34 16.29
C MET A 194 13.19 -19.10 17.14
N PHE A 195 12.25 -18.26 16.70
CA PHE A 195 11.98 -16.95 17.29
C PHE A 195 10.52 -16.80 17.76
N LEU A 196 10.01 -17.82 18.43
CA LEU A 196 8.61 -17.97 18.87
C LEU A 196 8.02 -16.75 19.59
N ASN A 197 8.82 -16.00 20.35
CA ASN A 197 8.34 -14.85 21.14
C ASN A 197 8.37 -13.52 20.36
N HIS A 198 8.88 -13.52 19.12
CA HIS A 198 9.10 -12.31 18.32
C HIS A 198 8.40 -12.34 16.96
N LEU A 199 7.48 -13.29 16.73
CA LEU A 199 6.85 -13.50 15.42
C LEU A 199 6.19 -12.25 14.84
N PRO A 200 5.38 -11.47 15.58
CA PRO A 200 4.81 -10.25 15.01
C PRO A 200 5.88 -9.19 14.66
N LYS A 201 6.98 -9.12 15.44
CA LYS A 201 8.11 -8.23 15.13
C LYS A 201 8.83 -8.68 13.85
N ILE A 202 9.02 -9.98 13.65
CA ILE A 202 9.63 -10.51 12.43
C ILE A 202 8.72 -10.22 11.23
N PHE A 203 7.41 -10.46 11.35
CA PHE A 203 6.44 -10.13 10.30
C PHE A 203 6.50 -8.63 9.93
N LEU A 204 6.56 -7.74 10.93
CA LEU A 204 6.78 -6.31 10.72
C LEU A 204 8.04 -6.03 9.89
N PHE A 205 9.20 -6.59 10.26
CA PHE A 205 10.45 -6.30 9.55
C PHE A 205 10.44 -6.87 8.13
N VAL A 206 9.82 -8.03 7.93
CA VAL A 206 9.63 -8.63 6.61
C VAL A 206 8.76 -7.72 5.73
N GLU A 207 7.63 -7.24 6.23
CA GLU A 207 6.74 -6.31 5.51
C GLU A 207 7.45 -4.99 5.18
N ILE A 208 8.13 -4.37 6.15
CA ILE A 208 8.93 -3.15 5.89
C ILE A 208 10.01 -3.42 4.83
N GLY A 209 10.71 -4.56 4.89
CA GLY A 209 11.71 -4.95 3.91
C GLY A 209 11.15 -5.09 2.49
N ILE A 210 9.98 -5.71 2.35
CA ILE A 210 9.26 -5.80 1.08
C ILE A 210 8.89 -4.41 0.58
N GLY A 211 8.36 -3.53 1.47
CA GLY A 211 8.00 -2.16 1.12
C GLY A 211 9.20 -1.33 0.64
N VAL A 212 10.34 -1.40 1.33
CA VAL A 212 11.59 -0.72 0.92
C VAL A 212 12.02 -1.22 -0.46
N PHE A 213 12.05 -2.54 -0.66
CA PHE A 213 12.36 -3.10 -1.96
C PHE A 213 11.38 -2.58 -3.03
N GLY A 214 10.08 -2.56 -2.73
CA GLY A 214 9.02 -2.07 -3.60
C GLY A 214 9.24 -0.64 -4.11
N VAL A 215 9.64 0.29 -3.23
CA VAL A 215 9.92 1.69 -3.58
C VAL A 215 10.99 1.81 -4.66
N PHE A 216 12.09 1.06 -4.51
CA PHE A 216 13.24 1.12 -5.43
C PHE A 216 13.13 0.14 -6.60
N SER A 217 12.24 -0.85 -6.52
CA SER A 217 12.19 -1.96 -7.48
C SER A 217 12.00 -1.52 -8.93
N GLY A 218 11.19 -0.49 -9.19
CA GLY A 218 10.99 0.00 -10.55
C GLY A 218 12.28 0.53 -11.20
N MET A 219 12.99 1.42 -10.50
CA MET A 219 14.27 1.96 -10.96
C MET A 219 15.31 0.86 -11.15
N LEU A 220 15.36 -0.10 -10.24
CA LEU A 220 16.32 -1.20 -10.29
C LEU A 220 16.02 -2.18 -11.43
N ILE A 221 14.75 -2.48 -11.70
CA ILE A 221 14.34 -3.31 -12.84
C ILE A 221 14.69 -2.62 -14.16
N ASP A 222 14.44 -1.32 -14.28
CA ASP A 222 14.81 -0.56 -15.48
C ASP A 222 16.34 -0.59 -15.68
N TRP A 223 17.11 -0.40 -14.61
CA TRP A 223 18.57 -0.49 -14.65
C TRP A 223 19.05 -1.88 -15.07
N ILE A 224 18.53 -2.95 -14.46
CA ILE A 224 18.85 -4.33 -14.83
C ILE A 224 18.48 -4.58 -16.30
N GLY A 225 17.34 -4.11 -16.76
CA GLY A 225 16.89 -4.30 -18.14
C GLY A 225 17.84 -3.67 -19.16
N VAL A 226 18.42 -2.50 -18.86
CA VAL A 226 19.43 -1.86 -19.71
C VAL A 226 20.76 -2.62 -19.69
N GLU A 227 21.26 -2.97 -18.50
CA GLU A 227 22.56 -3.66 -18.35
C GLU A 227 22.56 -5.08 -18.93
N THR A 228 21.39 -5.74 -18.92
CA THR A 228 21.25 -7.12 -19.41
C THR A 228 21.00 -7.21 -20.92
N THR A 229 20.99 -6.10 -21.66
CA THR A 229 20.71 -6.08 -23.11
C THR A 229 21.61 -7.00 -23.95
N ASN A 230 22.86 -7.21 -23.53
CA ASN A 230 23.82 -8.08 -24.22
C ASN A 230 23.99 -9.46 -23.54
N TYR A 231 23.21 -9.77 -22.51
CA TYR A 231 23.36 -11.02 -21.77
C TYR A 231 22.76 -12.18 -22.54
N SER A 232 23.31 -13.38 -22.33
CA SER A 232 22.62 -14.60 -22.74
C SER A 232 21.33 -14.78 -21.93
N GLN A 233 20.40 -15.58 -22.46
CA GLN A 233 19.12 -15.87 -21.80
C GLN A 233 19.31 -16.42 -20.38
N LEU A 234 20.31 -17.28 -20.17
CA LEU A 234 20.60 -17.86 -18.86
C LEU A 234 21.13 -16.81 -17.87
N GLU A 235 22.08 -15.97 -18.28
CA GLU A 235 22.63 -14.91 -17.42
C GLU A 235 21.54 -13.94 -17.00
N MET A 236 20.69 -13.52 -17.94
CA MET A 236 19.57 -12.63 -17.68
C MET A 236 18.56 -13.23 -16.69
N ILE A 237 18.21 -14.52 -16.84
CA ILE A 237 17.34 -15.24 -15.89
C ILE A 237 17.96 -15.25 -14.49
N LEU A 238 19.25 -15.56 -14.37
CA LEU A 238 19.95 -15.59 -13.09
C LEU A 238 20.00 -14.21 -12.44
N THR A 239 20.19 -13.15 -13.21
CA THR A 239 20.16 -11.77 -12.72
C THR A 239 18.78 -11.41 -12.17
N VAL A 240 17.71 -11.67 -12.93
CA VAL A 240 16.34 -11.38 -12.48
C VAL A 240 15.93 -12.23 -11.30
N TYR A 241 16.28 -13.51 -11.30
CA TYR A 241 16.05 -14.38 -10.16
C TYR A 241 16.76 -13.84 -8.91
N THR A 242 18.04 -13.51 -9.01
CA THR A 242 18.82 -12.98 -7.88
C THR A 242 18.22 -11.69 -7.34
N PHE A 243 17.77 -10.81 -8.25
CA PHE A 243 17.12 -9.56 -7.89
C PHE A 243 15.77 -9.76 -7.18
N LEU A 244 14.91 -10.64 -7.72
CA LEU A 244 13.59 -10.91 -7.16
C LEU A 244 13.60 -11.93 -6.02
N ALA A 245 14.73 -12.61 -5.75
CA ALA A 245 14.84 -13.60 -4.70
C ALA A 245 14.53 -13.00 -3.33
N PHE A 246 15.12 -11.85 -2.99
CA PHE A 246 14.89 -11.21 -1.69
C PHE A 246 13.39 -10.95 -1.39
N PRO A 247 12.64 -10.18 -2.21
CA PRO A 247 11.24 -9.91 -1.91
C PRO A 247 10.36 -11.15 -1.97
N THR A 248 10.62 -12.10 -2.90
CA THR A 248 9.80 -13.31 -3.03
C THR A 248 10.01 -14.28 -1.86
N LEU A 249 11.24 -14.41 -1.36
CA LEU A 249 11.54 -15.13 -0.13
C LEU A 249 10.82 -14.47 1.05
N CYS A 250 10.95 -13.16 1.20
CA CYS A 250 10.26 -12.41 2.26
C CYS A 250 8.73 -12.60 2.21
N MET A 251 8.12 -12.50 1.03
CA MET A 251 6.68 -12.75 0.84
C MET A 251 6.32 -14.19 1.22
N GLY A 252 7.13 -15.17 0.85
CA GLY A 252 6.93 -16.58 1.23
C GLY A 252 7.01 -16.83 2.74
N MET A 253 7.86 -16.08 3.45
CA MET A 253 8.01 -16.21 4.90
C MET A 253 6.78 -15.76 5.70
N THR A 254 5.97 -14.85 5.15
CA THR A 254 4.87 -14.19 5.88
C THR A 254 3.83 -15.16 6.43
N LEU A 255 3.36 -16.10 5.60
CA LEU A 255 2.29 -17.04 5.96
C LEU A 255 2.71 -17.97 7.12
N PRO A 256 3.83 -18.72 7.05
CA PRO A 256 4.25 -19.58 8.16
C PRO A 256 4.45 -18.84 9.48
N ILE A 257 4.98 -17.61 9.44
CA ILE A 257 5.19 -16.78 10.63
C ILE A 257 3.85 -16.46 11.31
N LEU A 258 2.85 -16.02 10.54
CA LEU A 258 1.53 -15.68 11.10
C LEU A 258 0.72 -16.93 11.47
N VAL A 259 0.87 -18.03 10.74
CA VAL A 259 0.25 -19.31 11.09
C VAL A 259 0.75 -19.78 12.45
N GLU A 260 2.07 -19.80 12.67
CA GLU A 260 2.66 -20.20 13.95
C GLU A 260 2.18 -19.29 15.10
N TYR A 261 2.08 -17.98 14.85
CA TYR A 261 1.57 -17.04 15.85
C TYR A 261 0.10 -17.30 16.21
N LEU A 262 -0.77 -17.46 15.20
CA LEU A 262 -2.20 -17.67 15.41
C LEU A 262 -2.53 -19.06 15.96
N GLU A 263 -1.78 -20.08 15.57
CA GLU A 263 -1.95 -21.45 16.07
C GLU A 263 -1.82 -21.48 17.59
N ARG A 264 -0.81 -20.82 18.13
CA ARG A 264 -0.58 -20.75 19.58
C ARG A 264 -1.72 -20.07 20.33
N ASN A 265 -2.40 -19.13 19.68
CA ASN A 265 -3.52 -18.39 20.26
C ASN A 265 -4.87 -19.11 20.08
N MET A 266 -5.12 -19.69 18.90
CA MET A 266 -6.40 -20.34 18.56
C MET A 266 -6.42 -21.85 18.88
N LYS A 267 -5.27 -22.46 19.16
CA LYS A 267 -5.06 -23.91 19.41
C LYS A 267 -5.68 -24.80 18.32
N ASN A 268 -5.70 -24.31 17.09
CA ASN A 268 -6.25 -25.01 15.94
C ASN A 268 -5.46 -24.63 14.68
N VAL A 269 -4.53 -25.50 14.29
CA VAL A 269 -3.67 -25.33 13.12
C VAL A 269 -4.51 -25.18 11.84
N GLY A 270 -5.50 -26.06 11.64
CA GLY A 270 -6.31 -26.09 10.43
C GLY A 270 -7.11 -24.80 10.23
N LYS A 271 -7.73 -24.28 11.29
CA LYS A 271 -8.44 -23.00 11.26
C LYS A 271 -7.49 -21.83 11.00
N SER A 272 -6.31 -21.82 11.62
CA SER A 272 -5.32 -20.76 11.46
C SER A 272 -4.78 -20.69 10.03
N VAL A 273 -4.35 -21.83 9.49
CA VAL A 273 -3.88 -21.96 8.10
C VAL A 273 -5.00 -21.58 7.12
N GLY A 274 -6.18 -22.19 7.27
CA GLY A 274 -7.29 -21.96 6.34
C GLY A 274 -7.74 -20.50 6.31
N THR A 275 -7.84 -19.84 7.48
CA THR A 275 -8.28 -18.44 7.57
C THR A 275 -7.26 -17.50 6.94
N LEU A 276 -5.99 -17.60 7.32
CA LEU A 276 -4.93 -16.75 6.79
C LEU A 276 -4.74 -16.95 5.28
N TYR A 277 -4.69 -18.20 4.82
CA TYR A 277 -4.51 -18.50 3.41
C TYR A 277 -5.67 -17.98 2.55
N SER A 278 -6.91 -18.14 3.02
CA SER A 278 -8.10 -17.66 2.31
C SER A 278 -8.11 -16.13 2.20
N ILE A 279 -7.86 -15.42 3.30
CA ILE A 279 -7.92 -13.95 3.33
C ILE A 279 -6.78 -13.32 2.52
N ASN A 280 -5.58 -13.90 2.60
CA ASN A 280 -4.45 -13.46 1.77
C ASN A 280 -4.72 -13.68 0.29
N THR A 281 -5.21 -14.87 -0.08
CA THR A 281 -5.55 -15.21 -1.47
C THR A 281 -6.69 -14.33 -2.00
N PHE A 282 -7.66 -13.98 -1.16
CA PHE A 282 -8.71 -13.03 -1.52
C PHE A 282 -8.14 -11.62 -1.79
N GLY A 283 -7.26 -11.11 -0.92
CA GLY A 283 -6.55 -9.85 -1.17
C GLY A 283 -5.74 -9.87 -2.46
N SER A 284 -5.01 -10.95 -2.69
CA SER A 284 -4.28 -11.23 -3.93
C SER A 284 -5.17 -11.18 -5.17
N ALA A 285 -6.33 -11.83 -5.14
CA ALA A 285 -7.29 -11.83 -6.25
C ALA A 285 -7.84 -10.43 -6.55
N VAL A 286 -8.19 -9.66 -5.50
CA VAL A 286 -8.65 -8.28 -5.64
C VAL A 286 -7.55 -7.40 -6.22
N ALA A 287 -6.30 -7.58 -5.79
CA ALA A 287 -5.15 -6.87 -6.34
C ALA A 287 -4.95 -7.12 -7.83
N CYS A 288 -5.06 -8.35 -8.31
CA CYS A 288 -4.92 -8.66 -9.74
C CYS A 288 -5.90 -7.85 -10.60
N ILE A 289 -7.18 -7.82 -10.20
CA ILE A 289 -8.22 -7.08 -10.92
C ILE A 289 -7.96 -5.57 -10.87
N ILE A 290 -7.74 -5.03 -9.67
CA ILE A 290 -7.53 -3.59 -9.49
C ILE A 290 -6.26 -3.12 -10.19
N THR A 291 -5.19 -3.91 -10.16
CA THR A 291 -3.91 -3.53 -10.78
C THR A 291 -4.05 -3.43 -12.29
N ALA A 292 -4.66 -4.44 -12.92
CA ALA A 292 -4.82 -4.52 -14.35
C ALA A 292 -5.76 -3.43 -14.90
N GLU A 293 -6.92 -3.25 -14.27
CA GLU A 293 -8.00 -2.39 -14.77
C GLU A 293 -7.89 -0.93 -14.31
N ILE A 294 -7.37 -0.71 -13.10
CA ILE A 294 -7.36 0.63 -12.49
C ILE A 294 -5.93 1.14 -12.41
N PHE A 295 -5.02 0.41 -11.77
CA PHE A 295 -3.72 1.00 -11.45
C PHE A 295 -2.89 1.26 -12.70
N PHE A 296 -2.82 0.33 -13.63
CA PHE A 296 -2.08 0.58 -14.87
C PHE A 296 -2.65 1.73 -15.70
N VAL A 297 -3.98 1.90 -15.72
CA VAL A 297 -4.64 2.93 -16.53
C VAL A 297 -4.44 4.32 -15.94
N PHE A 298 -4.63 4.47 -14.63
CA PHE A 298 -4.62 5.78 -13.98
C PHE A 298 -3.25 6.18 -13.40
N PHE A 299 -2.43 5.20 -13.04
CA PHE A 299 -1.20 5.41 -12.26
C PHE A 299 0.06 4.95 -13.00
N GLY A 300 -0.05 3.97 -13.90
CA GLY A 300 1.12 3.37 -14.55
C GLY A 300 1.94 2.49 -13.60
N GLN A 301 3.05 1.95 -14.10
CA GLN A 301 3.79 0.86 -13.44
C GLN A 301 4.50 1.31 -12.16
N THR A 302 5.31 2.37 -12.22
CA THR A 302 6.08 2.86 -11.06
C THR A 302 5.18 3.24 -9.87
N ILE A 303 4.08 3.95 -10.14
CA ILE A 303 3.13 4.40 -9.11
C ILE A 303 2.41 3.19 -8.50
N SER A 304 2.10 2.16 -9.29
CA SER A 304 1.52 0.91 -8.79
C SER A 304 2.45 0.20 -7.79
N LEU A 305 3.77 0.18 -8.05
CA LEU A 305 4.76 -0.36 -7.09
C LEU A 305 4.75 0.41 -5.77
N TRP A 306 4.63 1.72 -5.84
CA TRP A 306 4.63 2.57 -4.65
C TRP A 306 3.33 2.45 -3.85
N ILE A 307 2.20 2.18 -4.52
CA ILE A 307 0.94 1.83 -3.85
C ILE A 307 1.09 0.51 -3.09
N ALA A 308 1.73 -0.50 -3.67
CA ALA A 308 2.02 -1.75 -2.97
C ALA A 308 2.95 -1.49 -1.76
N ALA A 309 4.03 -0.72 -1.96
CA ALA A 309 4.95 -0.36 -0.89
C ALA A 309 4.29 0.41 0.25
N PHE A 310 3.35 1.29 -0.10
CA PHE A 310 2.50 1.99 0.85
C PHE A 310 1.76 1.01 1.77
N PHE A 311 1.12 -0.01 1.20
CA PHE A 311 0.41 -1.01 2.00
C PHE A 311 1.37 -1.82 2.88
N ASN A 312 2.54 -2.22 2.38
CA ASN A 312 3.53 -2.90 3.21
C ASN A 312 4.01 -2.04 4.40
N PHE A 313 4.30 -0.75 4.18
CA PHE A 313 4.68 0.16 5.26
C PHE A 313 3.54 0.38 6.25
N LEU A 314 2.31 0.49 5.74
CA LEU A 314 1.12 0.61 6.56
C LEU A 314 0.94 -0.64 7.44
N ILE A 315 1.10 -1.84 6.88
CA ILE A 315 1.05 -3.10 7.61
C ILE A 315 2.15 -3.12 8.68
N GLY A 316 3.40 -2.82 8.32
CA GLY A 316 4.51 -2.79 9.28
C GLY A 316 4.27 -1.82 10.44
N TYR A 317 3.74 -0.62 10.16
CA TYR A 317 3.35 0.33 11.20
C TYR A 317 2.19 -0.16 12.07
N LEU A 318 1.17 -0.77 11.48
CA LEU A 318 0.03 -1.31 12.23
C LEU A 318 0.43 -2.50 13.10
N VAL A 319 1.36 -3.34 12.63
CA VAL A 319 1.94 -4.42 13.41
C VAL A 319 2.86 -3.88 14.51
N TYR A 320 3.53 -2.74 14.29
CA TYR A 320 4.30 -2.08 15.35
C TYR A 320 3.38 -1.68 16.50
N LEU A 321 2.26 -1.03 16.19
CA LEU A 321 1.23 -0.68 17.18
C LEU A 321 0.69 -1.92 17.91
N PHE A 322 0.42 -3.01 17.17
CA PHE A 322 0.06 -4.32 17.73
C PHE A 322 1.10 -4.82 18.74
N THR A 323 2.39 -4.75 18.41
CA THR A 323 3.45 -5.24 19.30
C THR A 323 3.59 -4.41 20.57
N GLN A 324 3.37 -3.10 20.49
CA GLN A 324 3.46 -2.21 21.65
C GLN A 324 2.26 -2.38 22.59
N SER A 325 1.05 -2.54 22.05
CA SER A 325 -0.14 -2.81 22.87
C SER A 325 -0.05 -4.16 23.58
N HIS A 326 0.48 -5.18 22.91
CA HIS A 326 0.64 -6.51 23.49
C HIS A 326 1.63 -6.52 24.67
N LEU A 327 2.77 -5.82 24.53
CA LEU A 327 3.76 -5.68 25.61
C LEU A 327 3.18 -4.99 26.85
N ASN A 328 2.42 -3.91 26.66
CA ASN A 328 1.79 -3.17 27.76
C ASN A 328 0.70 -3.98 28.47
N SER A 329 -0.01 -4.86 27.77
CA SER A 329 -1.04 -5.72 28.38
C SER A 329 -0.49 -6.89 29.21
N THR A 330 0.79 -7.23 29.03
CA THR A 330 1.47 -8.35 29.72
C THR A 330 2.42 -7.92 30.84
N ALA A 331 2.66 -6.61 30.97
CA ALA A 331 3.47 -6.00 32.04
C ALA A 331 2.56 -5.51 33.17
#